data_AF-X1S0S5-F1
#
_entry.id   AF-X1S0S5-F1
#
_cell.length_a   1.000
_cell.length_b   1.000
_cell.length_c   1.000
_cell.angle_alpha   90.00
_cell.angle_beta   90.00
_cell.angle_gamma   90.00
#
_symmetry.space_group_name_H-M   'P 1'
#
loop_
_entity.id
_entity.type
_entity.pdbx_description
1 polymer ?
#
loop_
_entity_poly.entity_id
_entity_poly.type
_entity_poly.pdbx_seq_one_letter_code
_entity_poly.pdbx_strand_id
1 'polypeptide(L)' 'MDRVKKGVEKVTKEDVMRVAKKYLRSDKVQILVVGKKEDFDKPLTALGEVNVIDIKIPPLKPKKKTRN' A
#
# COMPACT_ATOMS: atom_id res chain seq x y z
N MET A 1 -29.15 -7.60 15.20
CA MET A 1 -28.87 -6.59 14.14
C MET A 1 -29.15 -5.16 14.60
N ASP A 2 -30.14 -4.93 15.48
CA ASP A 2 -30.59 -3.57 15.88
C ASP A 2 -29.55 -2.66 16.54
N ARG A 3 -28.57 -3.22 17.27
CA ARG A 3 -27.55 -2.43 17.97
C ARG A 3 -26.57 -1.72 17.02
N VAL A 4 -26.19 -2.37 15.92
CA VAL A 4 -25.28 -1.78 14.92
C VAL A 4 -26.00 -0.67 14.18
N LYS A 5 -27.24 -0.92 13.73
CA LYS A 5 -28.07 0.08 13.04
C LYS A 5 -28.28 1.35 13.89
N LYS A 6 -28.71 1.20 15.14
CA LYS A 6 -28.89 2.32 16.09
C LYS A 6 -27.59 3.06 16.39
N GLY A 7 -26.45 2.38 16.32
CA GLY A 7 -25.13 2.99 16.50
C GLY A 7 -24.75 3.86 15.30
N VAL A 8 -24.95 3.35 14.08
CA VAL A 8 -24.63 4.08 12.83
C VAL A 8 -25.54 5.31 12.65
N GLU A 9 -26.84 5.20 12.96
CA GLU A 9 -27.80 6.30 12.86
C GLU A 9 -27.47 7.51 13.76
N LYS A 10 -26.71 7.28 14.84
CA LYS A 10 -26.35 8.32 15.81
C LYS A 10 -24.99 8.96 15.55
N VAL A 11 -24.24 8.49 14.55
CA VAL A 11 -22.90 9.01 14.26
C VAL A 11 -23.01 10.46 13.80
N THR A 12 -22.22 11.33 14.44
CA THR A 12 -22.16 12.76 14.11
C THR A 12 -20.90 13.09 13.30
N LYS A 13 -20.83 14.31 12.76
CA LYS A 13 -19.63 14.80 12.05
C LYS A 13 -18.42 14.87 12.99
N GLU A 14 -18.66 15.29 14.23
CA GLU A 14 -17.65 15.41 15.28
C GLU A 14 -17.05 14.05 15.62
N ASP A 15 -17.90 13.01 15.67
CA ASP A 15 -17.45 11.64 15.91
C ASP A 15 -16.53 11.15 14.79
N VAL A 16 -16.91 11.35 13.52
CA VAL A 16 -16.09 10.98 12.37
C VAL A 16 -14.75 11.71 12.41
N MET A 17 -14.76 13.02 12.67
CA MET A 17 -13.53 13.81 12.73
C MET A 17 -12.61 13.36 13.89
N ARG A 18 -13.19 13.01 15.04
CA ARG A 18 -12.46 12.50 16.21
C ARG A 18 -11.78 11.17 15.90
N VAL A 19 -12.48 10.20 15.30
CA VAL A 19 -11.86 8.90 14.97
C VAL A 19 -10.87 9.03 13.82
N ALA A 20 -11.14 9.88 12.83
CA ALA A 20 -10.19 10.18 11.76
C ALA A 20 -8.86 10.67 12.35
N LYS A 21 -8.87 11.69 13.20
CA LYS A 21 -7.66 12.20 13.88
C LYS A 21 -6.97 11.16 14.76
N LYS A 22 -7.73 10.23 15.35
CA LYS A 22 -7.18 9.21 16.25
C LYS A 22 -6.52 8.05 15.50
N TYR A 23 -7.08 7.63 14.36
CA TYR A 23 -6.68 6.39 13.70
C TYR A 23 -6.04 6.60 12.32
N LEU A 24 -6.38 7.67 11.59
CA LEU A 24 -5.73 7.99 10.33
C LEU A 24 -4.43 8.74 10.61
N ARG A 25 -3.32 8.01 10.53
CA ARG A 25 -1.97 8.57 10.63
C ARG A 25 -1.45 8.85 9.23
N SER A 26 -1.83 9.99 8.67
CA SER A 26 -1.47 10.41 7.30
C SER A 26 0.05 10.45 7.08
N ASP A 27 0.83 10.72 8.12
CA ASP A 27 2.30 10.71 8.15
C ASP A 27 2.91 9.32 8.04
N LYS A 28 2.12 8.26 8.26
CA LYS A 28 2.59 6.85 8.29
C LYS A 28 1.92 5.98 7.24
N VAL A 29 1.25 6.59 6.26
CA VAL A 29 0.69 5.88 5.11
C VAL A 29 1.83 5.48 4.19
N GLN A 30 1.84 4.22 3.76
CA GLN A 30 2.78 3.72 2.75
C GLN A 30 2.02 3.42 1.46
N ILE A 31 2.56 3.88 0.34
CA ILE A 31 2.00 3.65 -0.99
C ILE A 31 2.89 2.62 -1.69
N LEU A 32 2.34 1.45 -2.01
CA LEU A 32 3.00 0.42 -2.81
C LEU A 32 2.34 0.39 -4.19
N VAL A 33 3.14 0.64 -5.23
CA VAL A 33 2.68 0.57 -6.62
C VAL A 33 3.37 -0.59 -7.31
N VAL A 34 2.58 -1.45 -7.98
CA VAL A 34 3.07 -2.62 -8.70
C VAL A 34 2.63 -2.51 -10.16
N GLY A 35 3.60 -2.57 -11.08
CA GLY A 35 3.33 -2.44 -12.51
C GLY A 35 4.58 -2.08 -13.30
N LYS A 36 4.42 -1.94 -14.61
CA LYS A 36 5.47 -1.42 -15.48
C LYS A 36 5.50 0.09 -15.35
N LYS A 37 6.69 0.64 -15.10
CA LYS A 37 6.88 2.08 -14.86
C LYS A 37 6.43 2.94 -16.05
N GLU A 38 6.59 2.43 -17.27
CA GLU A 38 6.24 3.11 -18.52
C GLU A 38 4.72 3.30 -18.71
N ASP A 39 3.91 2.45 -18.09
CA ASP A 39 2.45 2.46 -18.25
C ASP A 39 1.76 3.44 -17.28
N PHE A 40 2.52 4.17 -16.45
CA PHE A 40 1.96 5.12 -15.50
C PHE A 40 1.77 6.51 -16.13
N ASP A 41 0.53 7.01 -16.07
CA ASP A 41 0.14 8.32 -16.62
C ASP A 41 0.91 9.51 -16.03
N LYS A 42 1.41 9.38 -14.78
CA LYS A 42 2.13 10.41 -14.05
C LYS A 42 3.34 9.82 -13.34
N PRO A 43 4.41 10.60 -13.15
CA PRO A 43 5.57 10.12 -12.40
C PRO A 43 5.19 9.84 -10.93
N LEU A 44 5.65 8.72 -10.39
CA LEU A 44 5.38 8.33 -9.00
C LEU A 44 5.94 9.34 -7.98
N THR A 45 6.88 10.19 -8.40
CA THR A 45 7.39 11.30 -7.58
C THR A 45 6.32 12.31 -7.19
N ALA A 46 5.17 12.34 -7.90
CA ALA A 46 4.01 13.14 -7.50
C ALA A 46 3.35 12.64 -6.21
N LEU A 47 3.62 11.39 -5.80
CA LEU A 47 3.11 10.79 -4.57
C LEU A 47 4.11 10.89 -3.40
N GLY A 48 5.31 11.44 -3.64
CA GLY A 48 6.38 11.59 -2.64
C GLY A 48 7.71 10.98 -3.10
N GLU A 49 8.61 10.75 -2.14
CA GLU A 49 9.88 10.08 -2.38
C GLU A 49 9.65 8.62 -2.83
N VAL A 50 10.33 8.21 -3.91
CA VAL A 50 10.14 6.89 -4.52
C VAL A 50 11.29 5.98 -4.14
N ASN A 51 10.99 4.91 -3.39
CA ASN A 51 11.91 3.81 -3.17
C ASN A 51 11.63 2.67 -4.17
N VAL A 52 12.62 2.32 -4.99
CA VAL A 52 12.46 1.28 -6.03
C VAL A 52 12.94 -0.06 -5.49
N ILE A 53 12.04 -1.05 -5.52
CA ILE A 53 12.34 -2.44 -5.12
C ILE A 53 12.51 -3.26 -6.40
N ASP A 54 13.70 -3.87 -6.58
CA ASP A 54 13.92 -4.81 -7.68
C ASP A 54 13.28 -6.18 -7.37
N ILE A 55 12.35 -6.60 -8.23
CA ILE A 55 11.64 -7.88 -8.13
C ILE A 55 12.09 -8.88 -9.21
N LYS A 56 13.17 -8.61 -9.94
CA LYS A 56 13.70 -9.53 -10.95
C LYS A 56 14.09 -10.87 -10.34
N ILE A 57 13.66 -11.94 -10.99
CA ILE A 57 14.05 -13.30 -10.62
C ILE A 57 15.54 -13.47 -10.96
N PRO A 58 16.39 -13.85 -9.99
CA PRO A 58 17.81 -14.09 -10.26
C PRO A 58 18.00 -15.30 -11.18
N PRO A 59 19.05 -15.30 -12.04
CA PRO A 59 19.31 -16.43 -12.92
C PRO A 59 19.62 -17.70 -12.13
N LEU A 60 19.14 -18.84 -12.65
CA LEU A 60 19.44 -20.16 -12.08
C LEU A 60 20.97 -20.38 -12.12
N LYS A 61 21.58 -20.70 -10.97
CA LYS A 61 23.00 -21.06 -10.92
C LYS A 61 23.21 -22.33 -11.76
N PRO A 62 24.18 -22.36 -12.70
CA PRO A 62 24.41 -23.55 -13.51
C PRO A 62 24.80 -24.73 -12.61
N LYS A 63 24.10 -25.87 -12.74
CA LYS A 63 24.50 -27.12 -12.10
C LYS A 63 25.88 -27.50 -12.63
N LYS A 64 26.89 -27.55 -11.76
CA LYS A 64 28.19 -28.12 -12.09
C LYS A 64 27.96 -29.52 -12.66
N LYS A 65 28.38 -29.74 -13.90
CA LYS A 65 28.35 -31.02 -14.58
C LYS A 65 29.32 -31.96 -13.85
N THR A 66 28.84 -32.72 -12.88
CA THR A 66 29.57 -33.85 -12.29
C THR A 66 29.74 -34.89 -13.40
N ARG A 67 30.93 -34.89 -14.00
CA ARG A 67 31.41 -35.96 -14.88
C ARG A 67 32.12 -36.96 -13.97
N ASN A 68 31.52 -38.13 -13.78
CA ASN A 68 32.19 -39.33 -13.29
C ASN A 68 32.26 -40.33 -14.45
#